data_AF-A0AAD3MDV0-F1
#
_entry.id   AF-A0AAD3MDV0-F1
#
_cell.length_a   1.000
_cell.length_b   1.000
_cell.length_c   1.000
_cell.angle_alpha   90.00
_cell.angle_beta   90.00
_cell.angle_gamma   90.00
#
_symmetry.space_group_name_H-M   'P 1'
#
loop_
_entity.id
_entity.type
_entity.pdbx_description
1 polymer ?
#
loop_
_entity_poly.entity_id
_entity_poly.type
_entity_poly.pdbx_seq_one_letter_code
_entity_poly.pdbx_strand_id
1 'polypeptide(L)'
;MPPPIRMRVRVQDDVFLIPVPQSEADSCTVSWLCEQAAQRYYQKCGLLPRLSLQKEGALLSPQDLLLAVLHTNEEVLAEVCSWNLPPLPERYKKACQSLAVEENKRVTRLCEVQDGSSSVSVCGLSLAPSSLNPLLRALKLQTSLTELRVSGNRLRDDLLPELVATAVTMPRLRLLDISANRITGEGLEKAVNALTGQSHPAFPCLEELDLSMNPLGDGVSESLSCLLSCCPLLAKLSLQACGFTARFLQQHRLLLAGALT
;
A
#
# COMPACT_ATOMS: atom_id res chain seq x y z
N MET A 1 -9.46 -39.85 25.96
CA MET A 1 -9.04 -38.44 25.87
C MET A 1 -9.94 -37.74 24.87
N PRO A 2 -10.32 -36.47 25.09
CA PRO A 2 -11.12 -35.73 24.13
C PRO A 2 -10.35 -35.59 22.80
N PRO A 3 -11.05 -35.54 21.65
CA PRO A 3 -10.39 -35.32 20.37
C PRO A 3 -9.64 -33.97 20.36
N PRO A 4 -8.51 -33.86 19.65
CA PRO A 4 -7.76 -32.62 19.56
C PRO A 4 -8.55 -31.58 18.77
N ILE A 5 -8.60 -30.35 19.30
CA ILE A 5 -9.27 -29.23 18.64
C ILE A 5 -8.26 -28.46 17.80
N ARG A 6 -8.57 -28.23 16.53
CA ARG A 6 -7.67 -27.58 15.57
C ARG A 6 -8.46 -26.63 14.70
N MET A 7 -7.91 -25.47 14.38
CA MET A 7 -8.51 -24.49 13.48
C MET A 7 -7.58 -24.22 12.31
N ARG A 8 -8.13 -24.07 11.11
CA ARG A 8 -7.36 -23.70 9.92
C ARG A 8 -7.66 -22.25 9.59
N VAL A 9 -6.66 -21.39 9.64
CA VAL A 9 -6.82 -19.97 9.34
C VAL A 9 -6.04 -19.64 8.09
N ARG A 10 -6.74 -19.18 7.04
CA ARG A 10 -6.12 -18.70 5.81
C ARG A 10 -5.85 -17.20 5.91
N VAL A 11 -4.59 -16.79 5.86
CA VAL A 11 -4.15 -15.39 5.81
C VAL A 11 -3.47 -15.15 4.47
N GLN A 12 -4.06 -14.32 3.61
CA GLN A 12 -3.61 -14.18 2.21
C GLN A 12 -3.53 -15.55 1.51
N ASP A 13 -2.37 -15.92 0.96
CA ASP A 13 -2.15 -17.19 0.23
C ASP A 13 -1.78 -18.36 1.15
N ASP A 14 -1.67 -18.13 2.46
CA ASP A 14 -1.14 -19.09 3.43
C ASP A 14 -2.20 -19.63 4.40
N VAL A 15 -2.14 -20.94 4.67
CA VAL A 15 -3.03 -21.59 5.64
C VAL A 15 -2.24 -22.09 6.85
N PHE A 16 -2.67 -21.67 8.05
CA PHE A 16 -2.04 -22.04 9.32
C PHE A 16 -2.96 -22.93 10.15
N LEU A 17 -2.46 -24.08 10.60
CA LEU A 17 -3.21 -25.05 11.44
C LEU A 17 -2.97 -24.84 12.94
N ILE A 18 -3.86 -24.13 13.62
CA ILE A 18 -3.70 -23.71 15.03
C ILE A 18 -4.37 -24.72 15.96
N PRO A 19 -3.62 -25.39 16.87
CA PRO A 19 -4.20 -26.25 17.88
C PRO A 19 -4.78 -25.40 19.02
N VAL A 20 -6.01 -25.70 19.43
CA VAL A 20 -6.66 -25.04 20.57
C VAL A 20 -6.39 -25.86 21.84
N PRO A 21 -5.81 -25.27 22.90
CA PRO A 21 -5.59 -25.97 24.16
C PRO A 21 -6.92 -26.46 24.76
N GLN A 22 -6.99 -27.75 25.10
CA GLN A 22 -8.23 -28.33 25.66
C GLN A 22 -8.63 -27.71 27.00
N SER A 23 -7.67 -27.20 27.78
CA SER A 23 -7.91 -26.52 29.05
C SER A 23 -8.64 -25.18 28.90
N GLU A 24 -8.54 -24.55 27.73
CA GLU A 24 -9.06 -23.20 27.46
C GLU A 24 -10.10 -23.21 26.33
N ALA A 25 -10.52 -24.40 25.89
CA ALA A 25 -11.40 -24.58 24.74
C ALA A 25 -12.73 -23.83 24.88
N ASP A 26 -13.30 -23.79 26.09
CA ASP A 26 -14.59 -23.17 26.38
C ASP A 26 -14.52 -21.64 26.55
N SER A 27 -13.33 -21.09 26.81
CA SER A 27 -13.08 -19.65 26.97
C SER A 27 -12.37 -19.01 25.79
N CYS A 28 -11.88 -19.82 24.85
CA CYS A 28 -11.16 -19.37 23.68
C CYS A 28 -12.05 -18.54 22.76
N THR A 29 -11.59 -17.37 22.38
CA THR A 29 -12.33 -16.43 21.54
C THR A 29 -11.79 -16.37 20.12
N VAL A 30 -12.57 -15.79 19.21
CA VAL A 30 -12.13 -15.41 17.87
C VAL A 30 -10.88 -14.51 17.92
N SER A 31 -10.79 -13.57 18.88
CA SER A 31 -9.59 -12.73 19.07
C SER A 31 -8.32 -13.54 19.34
N TRP A 32 -8.41 -14.56 20.20
CA TRP A 32 -7.28 -15.44 20.47
C TRP A 32 -6.81 -16.16 19.20
N LEU A 33 -7.74 -16.63 18.38
CA LEU A 33 -7.41 -17.31 17.13
C LEU A 33 -6.73 -16.35 16.14
N CYS A 34 -7.21 -15.10 16.04
CA CYS A 34 -6.56 -14.04 15.27
C CYS A 34 -5.11 -13.82 15.72
N GLU A 35 -4.86 -13.73 17.02
CA GLU A 35 -3.51 -13.51 17.56
C GLU A 35 -2.56 -14.67 17.24
N GLN A 36 -3.02 -15.92 17.38
CA GLN A 36 -2.23 -17.10 17.04
C GLN A 36 -1.93 -17.17 15.53
N ALA A 37 -2.90 -16.84 14.68
CA ALA A 37 -2.70 -16.76 13.24
C ALA A 37 -1.71 -15.66 12.87
N ALA A 38 -1.85 -14.47 13.46
CA ALA A 38 -0.95 -13.34 13.23
C ALA A 38 0.49 -13.65 13.64
N GLN A 39 0.69 -14.32 14.78
CA GLN A 39 2.03 -14.73 15.24
C GLN A 39 2.71 -15.72 14.28
N ARG A 40 1.96 -16.68 13.73
CA ARG A 40 2.52 -17.65 12.77
C ARG A 40 2.83 -17.00 11.44
N TYR A 41 1.98 -16.09 11.01
CA TYR A 41 2.26 -15.27 9.83
C TYR A 41 3.53 -14.44 10.04
N TYR A 42 3.72 -13.85 11.23
CA TYR A 42 4.94 -13.12 11.60
C TYR A 42 6.19 -14.01 11.59
N GLN A 43 6.09 -15.24 12.13
CA GLN A 43 7.20 -16.20 12.08
C GLN A 43 7.59 -16.59 10.66
N LYS A 44 6.61 -16.66 9.74
CA LYS A 44 6.86 -17.00 8.35
C LYS A 44 7.44 -15.84 7.54
N CYS A 45 6.85 -14.65 7.67
CA CYS A 45 7.07 -13.53 6.75
C CYS A 45 7.70 -12.29 7.39
N GLY A 46 7.86 -12.26 8.72
CA GLY A 46 8.41 -11.11 9.47
C GLY A 46 7.48 -9.90 9.57
N LEU A 47 6.23 -10.01 9.12
CA LEU A 47 5.22 -8.96 9.20
C LEU A 47 4.10 -9.39 10.15
N LEU A 48 3.68 -8.52 11.06
CA LEU A 48 2.66 -8.84 12.06
C LEU A 48 1.32 -8.19 11.66
N PRO A 49 0.36 -8.96 11.10
CA PRO A 49 -0.92 -8.42 10.69
C PRO A 49 -1.89 -8.28 11.88
N ARG A 50 -2.83 -7.34 11.79
CA ARG A 50 -4.08 -7.36 12.55
C ARG A 50 -5.15 -8.01 11.68
N LEU A 51 -5.74 -9.08 12.20
CA LEU A 51 -6.63 -9.95 11.45
C LEU A 51 -8.08 -9.81 11.93
N SER A 52 -9.02 -9.91 11.00
CA SER A 52 -10.43 -10.17 11.26
C SER A 52 -10.82 -11.48 10.57
N LEU A 53 -11.60 -12.31 11.25
CA LEU A 53 -12.05 -13.59 10.69
C LEU A 53 -13.40 -13.44 10.01
N GLN A 54 -13.51 -14.07 8.84
CA GLN A 54 -14.74 -14.18 8.09
C GLN A 54 -15.09 -15.66 7.89
N LYS A 55 -16.38 -15.96 8.02
CA LYS A 55 -16.99 -17.25 7.71
C LYS A 55 -18.12 -17.06 6.72
N GLU A 56 -18.05 -17.73 5.56
CA GLU A 56 -19.07 -17.64 4.51
C GLU A 56 -19.42 -16.19 4.10
N GLY A 57 -18.43 -15.29 4.17
CA GLY A 57 -18.60 -13.86 3.87
C GLY A 57 -19.12 -13.00 5.03
N ALA A 58 -19.43 -13.59 6.19
CA ALA A 58 -19.83 -12.87 7.39
C ALA A 58 -18.63 -12.65 8.33
N LEU A 59 -18.47 -11.42 8.83
CA LEU A 59 -17.47 -11.07 9.85
C LEU A 59 -17.82 -11.69 11.21
N LEU A 60 -16.85 -12.34 11.84
CA LEU A 60 -16.97 -12.88 13.19
C LEU A 60 -16.57 -11.82 14.24
N SER A 61 -17.30 -11.74 15.35
CA SER A 61 -16.96 -10.81 16.42
C SER A 61 -15.73 -11.30 17.18
N PRO A 62 -14.75 -10.44 17.54
CA PRO A 62 -13.58 -10.86 18.31
C PRO A 62 -13.91 -11.47 19.68
N GLN A 63 -15.07 -11.13 20.24
CA GLN A 63 -15.54 -11.63 21.53
C GLN A 63 -16.32 -12.95 21.44
N ASP A 64 -16.67 -13.41 20.24
CA ASP A 64 -17.40 -14.67 20.07
C ASP A 64 -16.54 -15.84 20.57
N LEU A 65 -17.20 -16.80 21.21
CA LEU A 65 -16.55 -18.04 21.62
C LEU A 65 -16.26 -18.89 20.39
N LEU A 66 -15.02 -19.33 20.28
CA LEU A 66 -14.50 -20.00 19.10
C LEU A 66 -15.34 -21.22 18.70
N LEU A 67 -15.67 -22.07 19.67
CA LEU A 67 -16.44 -23.30 19.46
C LEU A 67 -17.94 -23.07 19.27
N ALA A 68 -18.45 -21.86 19.55
CA ALA A 68 -19.83 -21.51 19.26
C ALA A 68 -20.02 -21.15 17.77
N VAL A 69 -18.97 -20.67 17.11
CA VAL A 69 -19.02 -20.20 15.72
C VAL A 69 -18.29 -21.10 14.72
N LEU A 70 -17.29 -21.87 15.17
CA LEU A 70 -16.42 -22.70 14.32
C LEU A 70 -16.32 -24.15 14.79
N HIS A 71 -16.27 -25.05 13.81
CA HIS A 71 -16.05 -26.47 14.02
C HIS A 71 -14.56 -26.82 13.96
N THR A 72 -14.20 -27.95 14.57
CA THR A 72 -12.84 -28.48 14.47
C THR A 72 -12.47 -28.75 13.01
N ASN A 73 -11.25 -28.37 12.65
CA ASN A 73 -10.65 -28.47 11.32
C ASN A 73 -11.38 -27.67 10.24
N GLU A 74 -12.28 -26.75 10.62
CA GLU A 74 -12.91 -25.79 9.72
C GLU A 74 -11.86 -24.77 9.25
N GLU A 75 -11.94 -24.40 7.97
CA GLU A 75 -11.07 -23.39 7.37
C GLU A 75 -11.80 -22.05 7.32
N VAL A 76 -11.21 -21.04 7.97
CA VAL A 76 -11.72 -19.67 8.01
C VAL A 76 -10.79 -18.72 7.28
N LEU A 77 -11.38 -17.71 6.65
CA LEU A 77 -10.63 -16.65 5.98
C LEU A 77 -10.29 -15.57 6.99
N ALA A 78 -9.03 -15.15 7.02
CA ALA A 78 -8.57 -14.00 7.78
C ALA A 78 -8.28 -12.84 6.83
N GLU A 79 -9.02 -11.76 7.00
CA GLU A 79 -8.78 -10.50 6.31
C GLU A 79 -7.72 -9.69 7.08
N VAL A 80 -6.71 -9.20 6.37
CA VAL A 80 -5.69 -8.32 6.96
C VAL A 80 -6.25 -6.90 7.02
N CYS A 81 -6.65 -6.47 8.22
CA CYS A 81 -7.20 -5.14 8.42
C CYS A 81 -6.10 -4.06 8.39
N SER A 82 -4.96 -4.34 9.01
CA SER A 82 -3.80 -3.45 9.05
C SER A 82 -2.55 -4.21 9.50
N TRP A 83 -1.42 -3.52 9.53
CA TRP A 83 -0.14 -4.07 9.97
C TRP A 83 0.27 -3.42 11.28
N ASN A 84 0.78 -4.21 12.22
CA ASN A 84 1.42 -3.67 13.42
C ASN A 84 2.83 -3.22 13.06
N LEU A 85 2.92 -2.02 12.48
CA LEU A 85 4.18 -1.44 12.02
C LEU A 85 4.84 -0.66 13.17
N PRO A 86 6.19 -0.69 13.28
CA PRO A 86 6.91 0.26 14.12
C PRO A 86 6.58 1.71 13.73
N PRO A 87 6.75 2.69 14.63
CA PRO A 87 6.61 4.11 14.34
C PRO A 87 7.34 4.52 13.04
N LEU A 88 6.69 5.37 12.23
CA LEU A 88 7.25 5.86 10.96
C LEU A 88 8.71 6.35 11.04
N PRO A 89 9.14 7.14 12.05
CA PRO A 89 10.54 7.58 12.13
C PRO A 89 11.52 6.42 12.36
N GLU A 90 11.14 5.40 13.12
CA GLU A 90 11.98 4.20 13.31
C GLU A 90 12.11 3.41 12.01
N ARG A 91 11.01 3.29 11.25
CA ARG A 91 11.03 2.64 9.93
C ARG A 91 11.92 3.40 8.96
N TYR A 92 11.85 4.73 8.94
CA TYR A 92 12.73 5.57 8.12
C TYR A 92 14.21 5.38 8.48
N LYS A 93 14.54 5.46 9.78
CA LYS A 93 15.91 5.25 10.27
C LYS A 93 16.45 3.87 9.89
N LYS A 94 15.64 2.82 10.08
CA LYS A 94 16.00 1.45 9.71
C LYS A 94 16.19 1.31 8.19
N ALA A 95 15.36 1.97 7.39
CA ALA A 95 15.50 2.00 5.94
C ALA A 95 16.80 2.70 5.52
N CYS A 96 17.16 3.83 6.14
CA CYS A 96 18.43 4.53 5.90
C CYS A 96 19.62 3.63 6.20
N GLN A 97 19.60 2.93 7.34
CA GLN A 97 20.64 1.96 7.72
C GLN A 97 20.74 0.82 6.70
N SER A 98 19.61 0.24 6.28
CA SER A 98 19.60 -0.87 5.31
C SER A 98 20.14 -0.48 3.93
N LEU A 99 19.97 0.78 3.55
CA LEU A 99 20.41 1.34 2.27
C LEU A 99 21.81 1.97 2.36
N ALA A 100 22.46 1.93 3.53
CA ALA A 100 23.75 2.57 3.80
C ALA A 100 23.77 4.07 3.41
N VAL A 101 22.67 4.78 3.68
CA VAL A 101 22.54 6.23 3.43
C VAL A 101 22.43 7.00 4.74
N GLU A 102 22.96 8.22 4.75
CA GLU A 102 22.86 9.11 5.90
C GLU A 102 21.40 9.58 6.09
N GLU A 103 20.97 9.59 7.35
CA GLU A 103 19.62 9.98 7.73
C GLU A 103 19.41 11.49 7.54
N ASN A 104 18.36 11.86 6.81
CA ASN A 104 18.01 13.26 6.65
C ASN A 104 17.18 13.74 7.85
N LYS A 105 17.79 14.55 8.73
CA LYS A 105 17.16 15.07 9.94
C LYS A 105 15.82 15.79 9.72
N ARG A 106 15.61 16.42 8.54
CA ARG A 106 14.33 17.06 8.22
C ARG A 106 13.24 16.03 7.96
N VAL A 107 13.59 14.95 7.25
CA VAL A 107 12.66 13.85 6.97
C VAL A 107 12.32 13.11 8.26
N THR A 108 13.30 12.83 9.13
CA THR A 108 13.05 12.21 10.45
C THR A 108 12.03 13.00 11.27
N ARG A 109 12.20 14.32 11.37
CA ARG A 109 11.25 15.19 12.10
C ARG A 109 9.85 15.19 11.48
N LEU A 110 9.75 15.16 10.15
CA LEU A 110 8.46 15.07 9.48
C LEU A 110 7.80 13.72 9.74
N CYS A 111 8.57 12.63 9.74
CA CYS A 111 8.10 11.30 10.12
C CYS A 111 7.58 11.28 11.57
N GLU A 112 8.26 11.93 12.52
CA GLU A 112 7.81 12.04 13.91
C GLU A 112 6.47 12.79 14.03
N VAL A 113 6.33 13.92 13.32
CA VAL A 113 5.11 14.75 13.38
C VAL A 113 3.93 14.09 12.70
N GLN A 114 4.18 13.30 11.65
CA GLN A 114 3.14 12.69 10.82
C GLN A 114 2.90 11.20 11.16
N ASP A 115 3.53 10.68 12.21
CA ASP A 115 3.33 9.30 12.64
C ASP A 115 1.87 9.07 13.05
N GLY A 116 1.27 7.98 12.57
CA GLY A 116 -0.15 7.68 12.77
C GLY A 116 -1.15 8.58 12.02
N SER A 117 -0.68 9.60 11.29
CA SER A 117 -1.55 10.45 10.44
C SER A 117 -2.11 9.66 9.24
N SER A 118 -3.32 10.02 8.80
CA SER A 118 -3.89 9.57 7.52
C SER A 118 -3.34 10.34 6.32
N SER A 119 -2.60 11.42 6.55
CA SER A 119 -2.00 12.24 5.50
C SER A 119 -0.51 12.42 5.77
N VAL A 120 0.32 12.12 4.76
CA VAL A 120 1.77 12.34 4.79
C VAL A 120 2.13 13.34 3.70
N SER A 121 2.81 14.42 4.08
CA SER A 121 3.23 15.49 3.20
C SER A 121 4.69 15.84 3.41
N VAL A 122 5.47 15.68 2.35
CA VAL A 122 6.92 15.96 2.31
C VAL A 122 7.19 16.83 1.09
N CYS A 123 6.57 18.02 1.04
CA CYS A 123 6.56 18.87 -0.15
C CYS A 123 7.65 19.96 -0.12
N GLY A 124 8.21 20.30 -1.28
CA GLY A 124 9.07 21.47 -1.47
C GLY A 124 10.42 21.40 -0.77
N LEU A 125 10.85 20.21 -0.36
CA LEU A 125 12.09 20.03 0.41
C LEU A 125 13.31 19.81 -0.48
N SER A 126 13.13 19.68 -1.79
CA SER A 126 14.22 19.40 -2.72
C SER A 126 15.03 18.18 -2.25
N LEU A 127 14.35 17.11 -1.81
CA LEU A 127 15.01 15.89 -1.36
C LEU A 127 15.68 15.17 -2.54
N ALA A 128 16.86 14.61 -2.27
CA ALA A 128 17.56 13.75 -3.22
C ALA A 128 16.95 12.33 -3.21
N PRO A 129 17.15 11.53 -4.28
CA PRO A 129 16.75 10.13 -4.30
C PRO A 129 17.23 9.32 -3.09
N SER A 130 18.44 9.61 -2.59
CA SER A 130 19.00 8.95 -1.40
C SER A 130 18.20 9.18 -0.12
N SER A 131 17.50 10.32 0.02
CA SER A 131 16.62 10.57 1.16
C SER A 131 15.18 10.10 0.93
N LEU A 132 14.73 10.08 -0.34
CA LEU A 132 13.38 9.66 -0.72
C LEU A 132 13.21 8.15 -0.69
N ASN A 133 14.17 7.38 -1.21
CA ASN A 133 14.05 5.91 -1.25
C ASN A 133 13.81 5.28 0.14
N PRO A 134 14.57 5.63 1.20
CA PRO A 134 14.27 5.14 2.54
C PRO A 134 12.89 5.56 3.04
N LEU A 135 12.43 6.76 2.70
CA LEU A 135 11.09 7.24 3.05
C LEU A 135 10.01 6.40 2.36
N LEU A 136 10.12 6.14 1.05
CA LEU A 136 9.19 5.28 0.32
C LEU A 136 9.13 3.88 0.92
N ARG A 137 10.27 3.30 1.31
CA ARG A 137 10.30 2.01 2.02
C ARG A 137 9.62 2.08 3.38
N ALA A 138 9.80 3.16 4.12
CA ALA A 138 9.19 3.36 5.43
C ALA A 138 7.67 3.56 5.36
N LEU A 139 7.14 4.02 4.23
CA LEU A 139 5.71 4.22 4.00
C LEU A 139 4.98 2.95 3.53
N LYS A 140 5.70 1.87 3.20
CA LYS A 140 5.07 0.61 2.77
C LYS A 140 4.12 0.09 3.84
N LEU A 141 3.02 -0.50 3.38
CA LEU A 141 1.97 -1.16 4.19
C LEU A 141 1.20 -0.19 5.10
N GLN A 142 1.29 1.11 4.88
CA GLN A 142 0.59 2.12 5.67
C GLN A 142 -0.89 2.23 5.27
N THR A 143 -1.65 1.20 5.61
CA THR A 143 -3.06 0.96 5.22
C THR A 143 -4.04 2.06 5.63
N SER A 144 -3.72 2.87 6.64
CA SER A 144 -4.53 4.01 7.08
C SER A 144 -4.31 5.29 6.27
N LEU A 145 -3.28 5.32 5.41
CA LEU A 145 -2.94 6.52 4.65
C LEU A 145 -3.96 6.75 3.53
N THR A 146 -4.54 7.95 3.52
CA THR A 146 -5.49 8.43 2.51
C THR A 146 -4.88 9.49 1.60
N GLU A 147 -3.83 10.17 2.04
CA GLU A 147 -3.16 11.20 1.23
C GLU A 147 -1.64 11.07 1.31
N LEU A 148 -1.00 11.08 0.15
CA LEU A 148 0.46 11.12 0.03
C LEU A 148 0.85 12.28 -0.88
N ARG A 149 1.57 13.26 -0.32
CA ARG A 149 2.11 14.39 -1.08
C ARG A 149 3.63 14.41 -0.98
N VAL A 150 4.30 14.26 -2.11
CA VAL A 150 5.77 14.25 -2.22
C VAL A 150 6.25 15.27 -3.26
N SER A 151 5.47 16.32 -3.50
CA SER A 151 5.73 17.29 -4.55
C SER A 151 6.97 18.15 -4.32
N GLY A 152 7.56 18.67 -5.39
CA GLY A 152 8.71 19.57 -5.29
C GLY A 152 9.98 18.90 -4.75
N ASN A 153 10.17 17.62 -5.06
CA ASN A 153 11.39 16.88 -4.73
C ASN A 153 12.11 16.41 -6.01
N ARG A 154 13.06 15.48 -5.87
CA ARG A 154 13.78 14.90 -7.01
C ARG A 154 13.58 13.39 -7.04
N LEU A 155 12.33 12.91 -7.15
CA LEU A 155 12.08 11.48 -7.36
C LEU A 155 12.81 10.97 -8.61
N ARG A 156 12.70 11.71 -9.72
CA ARG A 156 13.18 11.29 -11.06
C ARG A 156 12.54 9.94 -11.49
N ASP A 157 12.94 9.47 -12.66
CA ASP A 157 12.40 8.24 -13.24
C ASP A 157 12.78 6.98 -12.44
N ASP A 158 13.95 6.98 -11.82
CA ASP A 158 14.50 5.80 -11.12
C ASP A 158 13.68 5.40 -9.87
N LEU A 159 13.07 6.36 -9.18
CA LEU A 159 12.28 6.09 -7.97
C LEU A 159 10.79 5.96 -8.23
N LEU A 160 10.31 6.26 -9.44
CA LEU A 160 8.88 6.17 -9.72
C LEU A 160 8.32 4.75 -9.56
N PRO A 161 9.01 3.67 -10.01
CA PRO A 161 8.58 2.30 -9.76
C PRO A 161 8.51 1.96 -8.27
N GLU A 162 9.47 2.42 -7.47
CA GLU A 162 9.47 2.21 -6.01
C GLU A 162 8.32 2.97 -5.35
N LEU A 163 8.03 4.21 -5.79
CA LEU A 163 6.87 4.96 -5.31
C LEU A 163 5.57 4.22 -5.61
N VAL A 164 5.40 3.72 -6.83
CA VAL A 164 4.23 2.93 -7.23
C VAL A 164 4.13 1.67 -6.38
N ALA A 165 5.21 0.90 -6.26
CA ALA A 165 5.27 -0.29 -5.41
C ALA A 165 4.97 0.00 -3.93
N THR A 166 5.28 1.21 -3.44
CA THR A 166 4.86 1.66 -2.12
C THR A 166 3.38 2.03 -2.08
N ALA A 167 2.89 2.81 -3.04
CA ALA A 167 1.53 3.32 -3.06
C ALA A 167 0.48 2.20 -3.24
N VAL A 168 0.79 1.13 -3.99
CA VAL A 168 -0.12 -0.04 -4.11
C VAL A 168 -0.35 -0.76 -2.78
N THR A 169 0.55 -0.58 -1.80
CA THR A 169 0.36 -1.14 -0.45
C THR A 169 -0.55 -0.29 0.45
N MET A 170 -1.12 0.79 -0.09
CA MET A 170 -2.01 1.74 0.59
C MET A 170 -3.42 1.68 -0.02
N PRO A 171 -4.23 0.66 0.32
CA PRO A 171 -5.53 0.42 -0.32
C PRO A 171 -6.56 1.54 -0.11
N ARG A 172 -6.32 2.45 0.84
CA ARG A 172 -7.19 3.60 1.14
C ARG A 172 -6.66 4.92 0.59
N LEU A 173 -5.60 4.91 -0.22
CA LEU A 173 -5.02 6.13 -0.78
C LEU A 173 -6.02 6.78 -1.74
N ARG A 174 -6.41 8.01 -1.44
CA ARG A 174 -7.36 8.84 -2.22
C ARG A 174 -6.67 9.96 -2.98
N LEU A 175 -5.58 10.49 -2.45
CA LEU A 175 -4.82 11.56 -3.09
C LEU A 175 -3.34 11.19 -3.19
N LEU A 176 -2.80 11.30 -4.41
CA LEU A 176 -1.38 11.16 -4.69
C LEU A 176 -0.87 12.39 -5.44
N ASP A 177 -0.07 13.21 -4.78
CA ASP A 177 0.61 14.36 -5.38
C ASP A 177 2.10 14.09 -5.53
N ILE A 178 2.52 13.91 -6.79
CA ILE A 178 3.91 13.69 -7.18
C ILE A 178 4.38 14.78 -8.16
N SER A 179 3.73 15.94 -8.12
CA SER A 179 4.07 17.08 -8.97
C SER A 179 5.49 17.61 -8.70
N ALA A 180 6.08 18.29 -9.69
CA ALA A 180 7.39 18.94 -9.57
C ALA A 180 8.53 18.00 -9.10
N ASN A 181 8.59 16.78 -9.65
CA ASN A 181 9.54 15.74 -9.26
C ASN A 181 10.57 15.35 -10.35
N ARG A 182 10.52 16.04 -11.50
CA ARG A 182 11.38 15.79 -12.66
C ARG A 182 11.19 14.38 -13.25
N ILE A 183 9.96 13.91 -13.25
CA ILE A 183 9.55 12.65 -13.88
C ILE A 183 9.38 12.88 -15.39
N THR A 184 9.91 11.99 -16.20
CA THR A 184 9.75 11.99 -17.66
C THR A 184 8.81 10.86 -18.10
N GLY A 185 8.55 10.78 -19.42
CA GLY A 185 7.83 9.65 -19.98
C GLY A 185 8.46 8.28 -19.73
N GLU A 186 9.79 8.21 -19.65
CA GLU A 186 10.51 6.97 -19.35
C GLU A 186 10.19 6.47 -17.94
N GLY A 187 10.11 7.38 -16.96
CA GLY A 187 9.71 7.04 -15.60
C GLY A 187 8.30 6.45 -15.56
N LEU A 188 7.36 7.06 -16.28
CA LEU A 188 5.97 6.60 -16.34
C LEU A 188 5.86 5.22 -16.99
N GLU A 189 6.59 4.97 -18.07
CA GLU A 189 6.66 3.66 -18.72
C GLU A 189 7.19 2.58 -17.77
N LYS A 190 8.29 2.85 -17.06
CA LYS A 190 8.84 1.93 -16.05
C LYS A 190 7.84 1.65 -14.93
N ALA A 191 7.11 2.67 -14.49
CA ALA A 191 6.10 2.54 -13.44
C ALA A 191 4.92 1.68 -13.88
N VAL A 192 4.43 1.85 -15.11
CA VAL A 192 3.37 1.03 -15.69
C VAL A 192 3.82 -0.42 -15.87
N ASN A 193 5.06 -0.65 -16.33
CA ASN A 193 5.61 -1.99 -16.45
C ASN A 193 5.63 -2.72 -15.09
N ALA A 194 5.88 -2.01 -13.99
CA ALA A 194 5.80 -2.57 -12.64
C ALA A 194 4.37 -2.91 -12.19
N LEU A 195 3.34 -2.35 -12.83
CA LEU A 195 1.93 -2.64 -12.59
C LEU A 195 1.37 -3.76 -13.50
N THR A 196 2.11 -4.17 -14.52
CA THR A 196 1.66 -5.25 -15.43
C THR A 196 1.53 -6.58 -14.68
N GLY A 197 0.44 -7.31 -14.95
CA GLY A 197 0.17 -8.62 -14.34
C GLY A 197 -0.59 -8.59 -13.01
N GLN A 198 -1.05 -7.42 -12.55
CA GLN A 198 -1.93 -7.33 -11.38
C GLN A 198 -3.37 -7.74 -11.73
N SER A 199 -3.95 -8.65 -10.96
CA SER A 199 -5.34 -9.11 -11.16
C SER A 199 -6.41 -8.12 -10.66
N HIS A 200 -6.01 -7.12 -9.89
CA HIS A 200 -6.87 -6.11 -9.29
C HIS A 200 -6.33 -4.70 -9.60
N PRO A 201 -7.20 -3.67 -9.64
CA PRO A 201 -6.76 -2.30 -9.82
C PRO A 201 -5.75 -1.91 -8.73
N ALA A 202 -4.60 -1.41 -9.14
CA ALA A 202 -3.49 -1.08 -8.26
C ALA A 202 -3.84 0.04 -7.26
N PHE A 203 -4.77 0.92 -7.66
CA PHE A 203 -5.21 2.08 -6.89
C PHE A 203 -6.73 2.12 -6.77
N PRO A 204 -7.33 1.21 -5.97
CA PRO A 204 -8.79 1.02 -5.96
C PRO A 204 -9.57 2.23 -5.43
N CYS A 205 -8.93 3.09 -4.61
CA CYS A 205 -9.56 4.23 -3.95
C CYS A 205 -9.04 5.60 -4.40
N LEU A 206 -8.16 5.66 -5.40
CA LEU A 206 -7.51 6.91 -5.78
C LEU A 206 -8.46 7.83 -6.54
N GLU A 207 -8.68 9.03 -6.00
CA GLU A 207 -9.60 10.05 -6.51
C GLU A 207 -8.86 11.23 -7.15
N GLU A 208 -7.70 11.60 -6.60
CA GLU A 208 -6.88 12.71 -7.09
C GLU A 208 -5.45 12.26 -7.38
N LEU A 209 -5.00 12.49 -8.62
CA LEU A 209 -3.62 12.27 -9.06
C LEU A 209 -3.05 13.56 -9.64
N ASP A 210 -1.95 14.04 -9.04
CA ASP A 210 -1.22 15.21 -9.54
C ASP A 210 0.16 14.83 -10.06
N LEU A 211 0.33 14.97 -11.38
CA LEU A 211 1.59 14.76 -12.11
C LEU A 211 2.17 16.07 -12.64
N SER A 212 1.60 17.23 -12.28
CA SER A 212 1.97 18.54 -12.82
C SER A 212 3.45 18.85 -12.63
N MET A 213 3.99 19.78 -13.43
CA MET A 213 5.36 20.25 -13.34
C MET A 213 6.42 19.13 -13.50
N ASN A 214 6.08 18.06 -14.22
CA ASN A 214 6.99 16.98 -14.60
C ASN A 214 7.14 16.95 -16.13
N PRO A 215 8.37 16.89 -16.68
CA PRO A 215 8.60 16.91 -18.13
C PRO A 215 8.23 15.58 -18.82
N LEU A 216 6.93 15.25 -18.84
CA LEU A 216 6.40 14.01 -19.42
C LEU A 216 6.56 13.97 -20.95
N GLY A 217 6.16 15.05 -21.63
CA GLY A 217 6.17 15.14 -23.09
C GLY A 217 5.05 14.35 -23.77
N ASP A 218 4.88 14.52 -25.09
CA ASP A 218 3.72 13.99 -25.83
C ASP A 218 3.66 12.45 -25.93
N GLY A 219 4.80 11.76 -25.75
CA GLY A 219 4.91 10.31 -25.95
C GLY A 219 4.37 9.43 -24.82
N VAL A 220 3.77 10.02 -23.78
CA VAL A 220 3.34 9.29 -22.57
C VAL A 220 1.92 8.76 -22.62
N SER A 221 1.22 8.94 -23.73
CA SER A 221 -0.21 8.66 -23.85
C SER A 221 -0.58 7.23 -23.48
N GLU A 222 0.17 6.23 -23.97
CA GLU A 222 -0.05 4.81 -23.66
C GLU A 222 0.21 4.52 -22.18
N SER A 223 1.37 4.93 -21.66
CA SER A 223 1.73 4.75 -20.25
C SER A 223 0.73 5.44 -19.31
N LEU A 224 0.31 6.67 -19.65
CA LEU A 224 -0.68 7.40 -18.88
C LEU A 224 -2.05 6.70 -18.94
N SER A 225 -2.49 6.28 -20.13
CA SER A 225 -3.73 5.51 -20.29
C SER A 225 -3.72 4.23 -19.45
N CYS A 226 -2.60 3.50 -19.41
CA CYS A 226 -2.48 2.30 -18.60
C CYS A 226 -2.51 2.63 -17.10
N LEU A 227 -1.79 3.65 -16.65
CA LEU A 227 -1.86 4.09 -15.25
C LEU A 227 -3.28 4.50 -14.84
N LEU A 228 -3.99 5.23 -15.69
CA LEU A 228 -5.37 5.65 -15.43
C LEU A 228 -6.33 4.46 -15.32
N SER A 229 -6.14 3.41 -16.13
CA SER A 229 -6.93 2.18 -16.03
C SER A 229 -6.76 1.44 -14.69
N CYS A 230 -5.68 1.73 -13.94
CA CYS A 230 -5.46 1.20 -12.59
C CYS A 230 -6.19 2.00 -11.49
N CYS A 231 -6.87 3.09 -11.83
CA CYS A 231 -7.48 4.06 -10.91
C CYS A 231 -8.99 4.22 -11.21
N PRO A 232 -9.84 3.23 -10.88
CA PRO A 232 -11.25 3.24 -11.29
C PRO A 232 -12.11 4.36 -10.67
N LEU A 233 -11.64 4.99 -9.59
CA LEU A 233 -12.35 6.07 -8.90
C LEU A 233 -11.75 7.46 -9.14
N LEU A 234 -10.84 7.59 -10.13
CA LEU A 234 -10.12 8.84 -10.35
C LEU A 234 -11.08 9.94 -10.85
N ALA A 235 -11.27 10.97 -10.03
CA ALA A 235 -12.13 12.12 -10.34
C ALA A 235 -11.34 13.33 -10.84
N LYS A 236 -10.05 13.44 -10.48
CA LYS A 236 -9.21 14.60 -10.79
C LYS A 236 -7.80 14.18 -11.19
N LEU A 237 -7.42 14.60 -12.39
CA LEU A 237 -6.08 14.44 -12.95
C LEU A 237 -5.49 15.81 -13.26
N SER A 238 -4.35 16.14 -12.64
CA SER A 238 -3.61 17.38 -12.90
C SER A 238 -2.35 17.08 -13.71
N LEU A 239 -2.26 17.69 -14.90
CA LEU A 239 -1.11 17.56 -15.82
C LEU A 239 -0.54 18.93 -16.24
N GLN A 240 -0.59 19.91 -15.35
CA GLN A 240 -0.17 21.28 -15.69
C GLN A 240 1.33 21.32 -15.93
N ALA A 241 1.77 22.07 -16.94
CA ALA A 241 3.19 22.25 -17.27
C ALA A 241 3.95 20.92 -17.46
N CYS A 242 3.31 19.90 -18.05
CA CYS A 242 3.93 18.60 -18.31
C CYS A 242 4.73 18.49 -19.62
N GLY A 243 4.96 19.61 -20.30
CA GLY A 243 5.66 19.63 -21.60
C GLY A 243 4.81 19.11 -22.77
N PHE A 244 3.49 19.09 -22.64
CA PHE A 244 2.59 18.71 -23.73
C PHE A 244 2.44 19.81 -24.78
N THR A 245 2.37 19.39 -26.04
CA THR A 245 2.01 20.24 -27.16
C THR A 245 0.59 19.94 -27.64
N ALA A 246 0.11 20.69 -28.65
CA ALA A 246 -1.17 20.42 -29.28
C ALA A 246 -1.31 18.98 -29.83
N ARG A 247 -0.19 18.30 -30.13
CA ARG A 247 -0.19 16.94 -30.67
C ARG A 247 -0.73 15.90 -29.68
N PHE A 248 -0.45 16.08 -28.39
CA PHE A 248 -0.86 15.15 -27.33
C PHE A 248 -2.37 14.89 -27.35
N LEU A 249 -3.18 15.94 -27.34
CA LEU A 249 -4.64 15.82 -27.35
C LEU A 249 -5.20 15.42 -28.72
N GLN A 250 -4.55 15.81 -29.82
CA GLN A 250 -5.02 15.45 -31.17
C GLN A 250 -4.89 13.95 -31.44
N GLN A 251 -3.81 13.33 -30.97
CA GLN A 251 -3.50 11.93 -31.26
C GLN A 251 -4.09 10.95 -30.24
N HIS A 252 -4.24 11.36 -28.98
CA HIS A 252 -4.46 10.42 -27.88
C HIS A 252 -5.70 10.71 -27.01
N ARG A 253 -6.59 11.61 -27.45
CA ARG A 253 -7.83 11.92 -26.72
C ARG A 253 -8.71 10.69 -26.48
N LEU A 254 -8.85 9.81 -27.47
CA LEU A 254 -9.72 8.64 -27.36
C LEU A 254 -9.15 7.60 -26.37
N LEU A 255 -7.84 7.39 -26.38
CA LEU A 255 -7.14 6.51 -25.44
C LEU A 255 -7.34 6.99 -24.00
N LEU A 256 -7.09 8.28 -23.75
CA LEU A 256 -7.25 8.86 -22.42
C LEU A 256 -8.71 8.86 -21.96
N ALA A 257 -9.66 9.09 -22.86
CA ALA A 257 -11.08 9.04 -22.54
C ALA A 257 -11.52 7.61 -22.15
N GLY A 258 -11.07 6.58 -22.88
CA GLY A 258 -11.40 5.20 -22.57
C GLY A 258 -10.74 4.66 -21.30
N ALA A 259 -9.64 5.25 -20.85
CA ALA A 259 -8.99 4.88 -19.59
C ALA A 259 -9.65 5.48 -18.34
N LEU A 260 -10.53 6.48 -18.52
CA LEU A 260 -11.25 7.18 -17.45
C LEU A 260 -12.72 6.72 -17.31
N THR A 261 -13.14 5.73 -18.11
CA THR A 261 -14.48 5.12 -18.10
C THR A 261 -14.44 3.72 -17.49
#